data_AF-A0A139CH88-F1
#
_entry.id   AF-A0A139CH88-F1
#
_cell.length_a   1.000
_cell.length_b   1.000
_cell.length_c   1.000
_cell.angle_alpha   90.00
_cell.angle_beta   90.00
_cell.angle_gamma   90.00
#
_symmetry.space_group_name_H-M   'P 1'
#
loop_
_entity.id
_entity.type
_entity.pdbx_description
1 polymer ?
#
loop_
_entity_poly.entity_id
_entity_poly.type
_entity_poly.pdbx_seq_one_letter_code
_entity_poly.pdbx_strand_id
1 'polypeptide(L)' 'QKRGMMIMKEEYEVEGYDPHLEKSTMTTRKKVVQNWDIPQFSSPEGALFIKDLIGPDNAETI' A
#
# COMPACT_ATOMS: atom_id res chain seq x y z
N GLN A 1 23.21 0.87 -1.81
CA GLN A 1 22.47 0.47 -0.60
C GLN A 1 22.17 1.64 0.37
N LYS A 2 22.02 2.90 -0.09
CA LYS A 2 21.95 4.07 0.84
C LYS A 2 20.56 4.32 1.46
N ARG A 3 19.50 3.72 0.93
CA ARG A 3 18.11 4.07 1.29
C ARG A 3 17.37 2.97 2.06
N GLY A 4 17.95 1.79 2.23
CA GLY A 4 17.28 0.67 2.90
C GLY A 4 16.16 0.05 2.06
N MET A 5 15.21 -0.60 2.74
CA MET A 5 14.05 -1.29 2.18
C MET A 5 12.84 -0.96 3.05
N MET A 6 11.66 -0.82 2.44
CA MET A 6 10.40 -0.66 3.16
C MET A 6 9.48 -1.85 2.95
N ILE A 7 8.85 -2.30 4.03
CA ILE A 7 7.88 -3.40 4.01
C ILE A 7 6.51 -2.81 4.32
N MET A 8 5.56 -2.92 3.40
CA MET A 8 4.24 -2.32 3.51
C MET A 8 3.13 -3.26 3.03
N LYS A 9 1.89 -2.99 3.43
CA LYS A 9 0.71 -3.67 2.89
C LYS A 9 0.21 -2.89 1.68
N GLU A 10 0.16 -3.54 0.52
CA GLU A 10 -0.41 -2.99 -0.71
C GLU A 10 -1.79 -3.62 -0.95
N GLU A 11 -2.77 -2.77 -1.23
CA GLU A 11 -4.09 -3.19 -1.71
C GLU A 11 -4.02 -3.44 -3.21
N TYR A 12 -4.50 -4.59 -3.64
CA TYR A 12 -4.57 -4.93 -5.05
C TYR A 12 -5.92 -5.59 -5.35
N GLU A 13 -6.38 -5.36 -6.57
CA GLU A 13 -7.61 -5.92 -7.06
C GLU A 13 -7.37 -7.30 -7.67
N VAL A 14 -8.27 -8.22 -7.36
CA VAL A 14 -8.26 -9.57 -7.93
C VAL A 14 -9.61 -9.83 -8.56
N GLU A 15 -9.57 -10.27 -9.80
CA GLU A 15 -10.73 -10.82 -10.50
C GLU A 15 -10.98 -12.25 -10.02
N GLY A 16 -12.22 -12.49 -9.58
CA GLY A 16 -12.74 -13.81 -9.25
C GLY A 16 -14.02 -14.07 -10.01
N TYR A 17 -14.48 -15.31 -9.96
CA TYR A 17 -15.78 -15.69 -10.48
C TYR A 17 -16.63 -16.20 -9.31
N ASP A 18 -17.81 -15.63 -9.13
CA ASP A 18 -18.81 -16.13 -8.20
C ASP A 18 -19.72 -17.13 -8.94
N PRO A 19 -19.57 -18.45 -8.69
CA PRO A 19 -20.38 -19.48 -9.34
C PRO A 19 -21.83 -19.51 -8.86
N HIS A 20 -22.15 -18.87 -7.73
CA HIS A 20 -23.53 -18.79 -7.23
C HIS A 20 -24.33 -17.72 -7.95
N LEU A 21 -23.68 -16.63 -8.34
CA LEU A 21 -24.29 -15.49 -9.06
C LEU A 21 -23.98 -15.49 -10.56
N GLU A 22 -23.19 -16.46 -11.04
CA GLU A 22 -22.66 -16.57 -12.39
C GLU A 22 -22.00 -15.28 -12.92
N LYS A 23 -21.31 -14.54 -12.05
CA LYS A 23 -20.75 -13.21 -12.35
C LYS A 23 -19.27 -13.12 -12.03
N SER A 24 -18.55 -12.35 -12.85
CA SER A 24 -17.20 -11.89 -12.50
C SER A 24 -17.28 -10.90 -11.35
N THR A 25 -16.50 -11.13 -10.30
CA THR A 25 -16.45 -10.29 -9.09
C THR A 25 -15.05 -9.72 -8.94
N MET A 26 -14.96 -8.43 -8.61
CA MET A 26 -13.72 -7.79 -8.22
C MET A 26 -13.62 -7.78 -6.69
N THR A 27 -12.52 -8.30 -6.15
CA THR A 27 -12.27 -8.32 -4.71
C THR A 27 -10.95 -7.62 -4.40
N THR A 28 -10.97 -6.70 -3.45
CA THR A 28 -9.77 -6.04 -2.93
C THR A 28 -9.07 -6.96 -1.93
N ARG A 29 -7.78 -7.25 -2.14
CA ARG A 29 -6.94 -8.03 -1.23
C ARG A 29 -5.73 -7.20 -0.80
N LYS A 30 -5.16 -7.56 0.35
CA LYS A 30 -3.94 -6.96 0.90
C LYS A 30 -2.80 -7.97 0.84
N LYS A 31 -1.67 -7.57 0.26
CA LYS A 31 -0.42 -8.36 0.27
C LYS A 31 0.69 -7.56 0.95
N VAL A 32 1.65 -8.25 1.56
CA VAL A 32 2.86 -7.61 2.08
C VAL A 32 3.88 -7.51 0.95
N VAL A 33 4.38 -6.31 0.68
CA VAL A 33 5.33 -6.01 -0.38
C VAL A 33 6.61 -5.43 0.21
N GLN A 34 7.75 -5.84 -0.33
CA GLN A 34 9.05 -5.28 -0.03
C GLN A 34 9.45 -4.31 -1.15
N ASN A 35 9.42 -3.01 -0.86
CA ASN A 35 9.90 -1.99 -1.78
C ASN A 35 11.37 -1.65 -1.48
N TRP A 36 12.23 -1.86 -2.47
CA TRP A 36 13.66 -1.58 -2.41
C TRP A 36 14.04 -0.22 -2.99
N ASP A 37 13.13 0.41 -3.73
CA ASP A 37 13.32 1.75 -4.31
C ASP A 37 12.40 2.75 -3.61
N ILE A 38 12.88 3.22 -2.46
CA ILE A 38 12.15 4.21 -1.66
C ILE A 38 12.67 5.62 -1.91
N PRO A 39 11.77 6.62 -1.93
CA PRO A 39 12.17 8.01 -2.01
C PRO A 39 12.90 8.43 -0.72
N GLN A 40 13.66 9.52 -0.81
CA GLN A 40 14.25 10.13 0.38
C GLN A 40 13.12 10.72 1.25
N PHE A 41 12.91 10.24 2.47
CA PHE A 41 11.79 10.68 3.31
C PHE A 41 11.75 12.19 3.61
N SER A 42 12.91 12.84 3.66
CA SER A 42 13.01 14.30 3.85
C SER A 42 12.77 15.11 2.57
N SER A 43 12.62 14.47 1.41
CA SER A 43 12.23 15.16 0.18
C SER A 43 10.72 15.38 0.13
N PRO A 44 10.22 16.32 -0.71
CA PRO A 44 8.78 16.52 -0.88
C PRO A 44 8.04 15.24 -1.31
N GLU A 45 8.66 14.44 -2.18
CA GLU A 45 8.14 13.15 -2.63
C GLU A 45 8.07 12.14 -1.48
N GLY A 46 9.10 12.08 -0.64
CA GLY A 46 9.11 11.20 0.53
C GLY A 46 8.09 11.58 1.61
N ALA A 47 7.83 12.87 1.78
CA ALA A 47 6.81 13.36 2.70
C ALA A 47 5.39 12.95 2.25
N LEU A 48 5.10 13.03 0.95
CA LEU A 48 3.84 12.55 0.37
C LEU A 48 3.71 11.02 0.55
N PHE A 49 4.78 10.30 0.24
CA PHE A 49 4.82 8.84 0.40
C PHE A 49 4.54 8.37 1.83
N ILE A 50 5.11 9.04 2.84
CA ILE A 50 4.82 8.74 4.25
C ILE A 50 3.38 9.11 4.61
N LYS A 51 2.89 10.26 4.13
CA LYS A 51 1.53 10.74 4.41
C LYS A 51 0.47 9.74 3.90
N ASP A 52 0.66 9.21 2.69
CA ASP A 52 -0.22 8.20 2.11
C ASP A 52 -0.18 6.88 2.90
N LEU A 53 0.98 6.52 3.47
CA LEU A 53 1.15 5.29 4.25
C LEU A 53 0.49 5.35 5.63
N ILE A 54 0.57 6.49 6.32
CA ILE A 54 0.10 6.65 7.71
C ILE A 54 -1.43 6.82 7.76
N GLY A 55 -2.03 7.41 6.71
CA GLY A 55 -3.46 7.73 6.68
C GLY A 55 -3.85 8.84 7.68
N PRO A 56 -5.09 9.36 7.61
CA PRO A 56 -5.55 10.46 8.46
C PRO A 56 -5.76 10.09 9.95
N ASP A 57 -5.90 8.81 10.29
CA ASP A 57 -6.35 8.38 11.63
C ASP A 57 -5.24 8.22 12.68
N ASN A 58 -3.96 8.33 12.30
CA ASN A 58 -2.82 8.06 13.20
C ASN A 58 -2.04 9.32 13.61
N ALA A 59 -2.51 10.52 13.27
CA ALA A 59 -1.83 11.78 13.57
C ALA A 59 -1.99 12.25 15.03
N GLU A 60 -2.85 11.61 15.84
CA GLU A 60 -3.10 11.99 17.24
C GLU A 60 -2.17 11.31 18.26
N THR A 61 -1.23 10.47 17.83
CA THR A 61 -0.38 9.71 18.77
C THR A 61 1.11 9.79 18.44
N ILE A 62 1.67 11.01 18.40
CA ILE A 62 3.11 11.26 18.64
C ILE A 62 3.28 12.59 19.37
#